data_AF-A0A0C2MGS6-F1
#
_entry.id   AF-A0A0C2MGS6-F1
#
_cell.length_a   1.000
_cell.length_b   1.000
_cell.length_c   1.000
_cell.angle_alpha   90.00
_cell.angle_beta   90.00
_cell.angle_gamma   90.00
#
_symmetry.space_group_name_H-M   'P 1'
#
loop_
_entity.id
_entity.type
_entity.pdbx_description
1 polymer ?
#
loop_
_entity_poly.entity_id
_entity_poly.type
_entity_poly.pdbx_seq_one_letter_code
_entity_poly.pdbx_strand_id
1 'polypeptide(L)'
;MGFKDGESDCGNKKSGVEWDFKCSDDLITNTFPEKWIVKFEGKYHGKCLINRRTFVSFDGGKRWKMLNSKVENLTIFKSSGFMLGTEKEPGRIWYSYDEGWTWYKKYVFAQNFIYITSLESPNSNVIAAINYKESKNIYTFFTFDFSSILSSLFWMIDRECTEEDFEIWYVYRNFGNCFQGSEISYLKKNAMVICTDKRSQIMATIKPCPCSLEDFHWYHNFYHSKPNYYSQENLCVFETYSSFSLPVKACRDDGTALNKLDG
;
A
#
# COMPACT_ATOMS: atom_id res chain seq x y z
N MET A 1 -18.09 -5.28 5.46
CA MET A 1 -19.13 -4.72 6.35
C MET A 1 -19.61 -3.44 5.70
N GLY A 2 -20.81 -3.44 5.12
CA GLY A 2 -21.33 -2.27 4.38
C GLY A 2 -21.85 -1.19 5.32
N PHE A 3 -21.50 0.07 5.07
CA PHE A 3 -22.19 1.22 5.65
C PHE A 3 -23.54 1.34 4.93
N LYS A 4 -24.65 1.21 5.66
CA LYS A 4 -25.98 1.41 5.06
C LYS A 4 -26.25 2.91 5.01
N ASP A 5 -26.38 3.47 3.81
CA ASP A 5 -26.88 4.82 3.61
C ASP A 5 -28.37 4.84 3.94
N GLY A 6 -28.73 5.43 5.08
CA GLY A 6 -30.12 5.65 5.45
C GLY A 6 -30.42 5.43 6.93
N GLU A 7 -29.82 6.23 7.81
CA GLU A 7 -30.47 6.63 9.06
C GLU A 7 -29.77 7.90 9.57
N SER A 8 -30.45 9.02 9.41
CA SER A 8 -30.06 10.33 9.89
C SER A 8 -30.34 10.46 11.39
N ASP A 9 -29.72 9.60 12.19
CA ASP A 9 -29.68 9.78 13.63
C ASP A 9 -28.26 9.51 14.12
N CYS A 10 -27.62 10.54 14.68
CA CYS A 10 -26.26 10.49 15.22
C CYS A 10 -26.24 9.66 16.53
N GLY A 11 -26.66 8.40 16.45
CA GLY A 11 -26.99 7.53 17.58
C GLY A 11 -26.27 6.18 17.61
N ASN A 12 -25.66 5.70 16.52
CA ASN A 12 -24.93 4.42 16.54
C ASN A 12 -23.52 4.50 15.92
N LYS A 13 -22.54 4.50 16.83
CA LYS A 13 -21.09 4.72 16.67
C LYS A 13 -20.39 3.65 15.83
N LYS A 14 -20.50 3.68 14.51
CA LYS A 14 -19.61 2.90 13.64
C LYS A 14 -18.74 3.84 12.82
N SER A 15 -17.47 3.92 13.19
CA SER A 15 -16.46 4.59 12.37
C SER A 15 -15.79 3.59 11.43
N GLY A 16 -15.51 4.00 10.21
CA GLY A 16 -14.65 3.22 9.34
C GLY A 16 -14.37 3.91 8.02
N VAL A 17 -13.70 3.19 7.13
CA VAL A 17 -13.23 3.71 5.85
C VAL A 17 -13.87 2.91 4.73
N GLU A 18 -14.44 3.61 3.78
CA GLU A 18 -14.91 3.07 2.51
C GLU A 18 -13.95 3.52 1.41
N TRP A 19 -13.42 2.56 0.65
CA TRP A 19 -12.42 2.82 -0.38
C TRP A 19 -13.07 2.94 -1.76
N ASP A 20 -12.65 3.95 -2.52
CA ASP A 20 -13.11 4.17 -3.89
C ASP A 20 -12.23 3.39 -4.86
N PHE A 21 -12.70 2.22 -5.29
CA PHE A 21 -12.05 1.43 -6.34
C PHE A 21 -12.50 1.95 -7.72
N LYS A 22 -11.66 2.81 -8.32
CA LYS A 22 -11.92 3.35 -9.67
C LYS A 22 -11.41 2.37 -10.72
N CYS A 23 -12.25 1.95 -11.66
CA CYS A 23 -11.78 1.21 -12.83
C CYS A 23 -11.03 2.15 -13.78
N SER A 24 -9.73 1.95 -13.94
CA SER A 24 -8.86 2.73 -14.82
C SER A 24 -7.68 1.86 -15.25
N ASP A 25 -7.19 2.06 -16.46
CA ASP A 25 -5.99 1.36 -16.97
C ASP A 25 -4.74 1.68 -16.14
N ASP A 26 -4.68 2.87 -15.55
CA ASP A 26 -3.61 3.33 -14.67
C ASP A 26 -3.87 3.03 -13.18
N LEU A 27 -4.81 2.13 -12.86
CA LEU A 27 -5.14 1.82 -11.46
C LEU A 27 -3.92 1.28 -10.72
N ILE A 28 -3.20 0.33 -11.31
CA ILE A 28 -2.07 -0.33 -10.64
C ILE A 28 -0.97 0.69 -10.34
N THR A 29 -0.60 1.52 -11.31
CA THR A 29 0.49 2.51 -11.17
C THR A 29 0.14 3.61 -10.17
N ASN A 30 -1.13 4.05 -10.14
CA ASN A 30 -1.57 5.10 -9.22
C ASN A 30 -1.78 4.60 -7.79
N THR A 31 -2.29 3.38 -7.64
CA THR A 31 -2.64 2.78 -6.33
C THR A 31 -1.45 2.09 -5.67
N PHE A 32 -0.55 1.48 -6.45
CA PHE A 32 0.61 0.75 -5.95
C PHE A 32 1.91 1.34 -6.52
N PRO A 33 2.32 2.55 -6.07
CA PRO A 33 3.54 3.19 -6.57
C PRO A 33 4.79 2.34 -6.36
N GLU A 34 4.84 1.60 -5.25
CA GLU A 34 5.94 0.73 -4.86
C GLU A 34 5.46 -0.55 -4.17
N LYS A 35 6.35 -1.54 -4.02
CA LYS A 35 6.02 -2.89 -3.50
C LYS A 35 5.34 -2.89 -2.12
N TRP A 36 5.64 -1.91 -1.28
CA TRP A 36 5.07 -1.75 0.07
C TRP A 36 4.16 -0.52 0.20
N ILE A 37 3.94 0.24 -0.88
CA ILE A 37 3.14 1.47 -0.85
C ILE A 37 1.77 1.20 -1.47
N VAL A 38 0.72 1.51 -0.71
CA VAL A 38 -0.67 1.42 -1.17
C VAL A 38 -1.35 2.76 -0.96
N LYS A 39 -1.94 3.33 -2.00
CA LYS A 39 -2.64 4.61 -1.99
C LYS A 39 -4.06 4.43 -2.52
N PHE A 40 -5.04 4.82 -1.71
CA PHE A 40 -6.43 4.86 -2.14
C PHE A 40 -7.09 6.17 -1.73
N GLU A 41 -8.05 6.60 -2.55
CA GLU A 41 -9.06 7.57 -2.13
C GLU A 41 -10.20 6.82 -1.45
N GLY A 42 -10.87 7.49 -0.52
CA GLY A 42 -12.04 6.92 0.13
C GLY A 42 -12.79 7.92 0.98
N LYS A 43 -13.89 7.46 1.56
CA LYS A 43 -14.69 8.20 2.55
C LYS A 43 -14.36 7.68 3.94
N TYR A 44 -13.96 8.60 4.81
CA TYR A 44 -13.93 8.33 6.24
C TYR A 44 -15.32 8.61 6.82
N HIS A 45 -15.94 7.57 7.36
CA HIS A 45 -17.19 7.64 8.09
C HIS A 45 -16.86 7.87 9.57
N GLY A 46 -16.88 9.15 10.00
CA GLY A 46 -16.70 9.54 11.40
C GLY A 46 -18.02 9.60 12.17
N LYS A 47 -17.99 10.10 13.42
CA LYS A 47 -19.16 10.11 14.32
C LYS A 47 -20.42 10.81 13.74
N CYS A 48 -20.27 11.80 12.86
CA CYS A 48 -21.34 12.43 12.07
C CYS A 48 -20.80 13.14 10.80
N LEU A 49 -19.57 12.82 10.36
CA LEU A 49 -18.88 13.53 9.29
C LEU A 49 -18.35 12.52 8.29
N ILE A 50 -18.84 12.62 7.05
CA ILE A 50 -18.32 11.87 5.92
C ILE A 50 -17.37 12.80 5.18
N ASN A 51 -16.07 12.48 5.22
CA ASN A 51 -15.06 13.27 4.54
C ASN A 51 -14.31 12.39 3.54
N ARG A 52 -14.19 12.87 2.29
CA ARG A 52 -13.31 12.26 1.31
C ARG A 52 -11.86 12.56 1.67
N ARG A 53 -11.04 11.52 1.69
CA ARG A 53 -9.63 11.58 2.11
C ARG A 53 -8.81 10.68 1.19
N THR A 54 -7.54 11.04 1.03
CA THR A 54 -6.52 10.12 0.55
C THR A 54 -5.94 9.39 1.75
N PHE A 55 -5.73 8.10 1.61
CA PHE A 55 -5.03 7.32 2.62
C PHE A 55 -3.88 6.57 1.96
N VAL A 56 -2.81 6.42 2.72
CA VAL A 56 -1.59 5.78 2.26
C VAL A 56 -1.10 4.81 3.31
N SER A 57 -0.70 3.63 2.87
CA SER A 57 0.10 2.69 3.64
C SER A 57 1.50 2.61 3.03
N PHE A 58 2.51 2.50 3.88
CA PHE A 58 3.92 2.35 3.49
C PHE A 58 4.49 1.00 3.95
N ASP A 59 3.63 0.08 4.38
CA ASP A 59 3.98 -1.26 4.86
C ASP A 59 3.03 -2.34 4.34
N GLY A 60 2.54 -2.17 3.10
CA GLY A 60 1.73 -3.16 2.40
C GLY A 60 0.30 -3.29 2.95
N GLY A 61 -0.24 -2.25 3.58
CA GLY A 61 -1.61 -2.21 4.09
C GLY A 61 -1.76 -2.60 5.56
N LYS A 62 -0.65 -2.81 6.30
CA LYS A 62 -0.70 -3.14 7.73
C LYS A 62 -1.08 -1.94 8.59
N ARG A 63 -0.50 -0.78 8.30
CA ARG A 63 -0.84 0.50 8.92
C ARG A 63 -1.25 1.50 7.84
N TRP A 64 -2.26 2.31 8.16
CA TRP A 64 -2.82 3.30 7.25
C TRP A 64 -2.68 4.70 7.84
N LYS A 65 -2.21 5.64 7.03
CA LYS A 65 -2.22 7.08 7.32
C LYS A 65 -3.36 7.73 6.55
N MET A 66 -4.22 8.45 7.26
CA MET A 66 -5.22 9.33 6.63
C MET A 66 -4.61 10.71 6.43
N LEU A 67 -4.55 11.18 5.18
CA LEU A 67 -3.94 12.47 4.87
C LEU A 67 -4.87 13.65 5.18
N ASN A 68 -4.26 14.84 5.25
CA ASN A 68 -5.00 16.08 5.40
C ASN A 68 -5.94 16.28 4.20
N SER A 69 -7.19 16.66 4.44
CA SER A 69 -8.23 16.87 3.40
C SER A 69 -7.90 17.99 2.44
N LYS A 70 -6.95 18.84 2.80
CA LYS A 70 -6.46 19.90 1.92
C LYS A 70 -5.51 19.38 0.85
N VAL A 71 -4.91 18.19 1.02
CA VAL A 71 -3.97 17.63 0.05
C VAL A 71 -4.74 16.81 -0.98
N GLU A 72 -4.60 17.17 -2.24
CA GLU A 72 -5.16 16.51 -3.42
C GLU A 72 -4.04 16.15 -4.40
N ASN A 73 -4.36 15.38 -5.45
CA ASN A 73 -3.42 14.98 -6.52
C ASN A 73 -2.06 14.47 -6.00
N LEU A 74 -2.10 13.60 -4.99
CA LEU A 74 -0.90 13.08 -4.36
C LEU A 74 -0.16 12.12 -5.30
N THR A 75 1.08 12.49 -5.63
CA THR A 75 2.05 11.64 -6.32
C THR A 75 3.14 11.21 -5.35
N ILE A 76 3.46 9.92 -5.33
CA ILE A 76 4.51 9.32 -4.52
C ILE A 76 5.58 8.83 -5.48
N PHE A 77 6.83 9.24 -5.25
CA PHE A 77 7.93 8.97 -6.16
C PHE A 77 8.76 7.79 -5.68
N LYS A 78 8.93 6.83 -6.60
CA LYS A 78 9.50 5.48 -6.40
C LYS A 78 10.86 5.45 -5.71
N SER A 79 11.78 6.30 -6.16
CA SER A 79 13.20 6.30 -5.78
C SER A 79 13.55 7.09 -4.50
N SER A 80 12.59 7.69 -3.81
CA SER A 80 12.92 8.55 -2.67
C SER A 80 11.94 8.52 -1.51
N GLY A 81 10.76 7.90 -1.69
CA GLY A 81 9.66 8.08 -0.73
C GLY A 81 9.18 9.53 -0.66
N PHE A 82 9.62 10.37 -1.61
CA PHE A 82 9.18 11.74 -1.73
C PHE A 82 7.71 11.77 -2.16
N MET A 83 6.97 12.69 -1.57
CA MET A 83 5.56 12.87 -1.82
C MET A 83 5.33 14.32 -2.25
N LEU A 84 4.57 14.51 -3.32
CA LEU A 84 4.09 15.81 -3.75
C LEU A 84 2.58 15.75 -3.92
N GLY A 85 1.88 16.71 -3.34
CA GLY A 85 0.45 16.92 -3.56
C GLY A 85 0.16 18.40 -3.74
N THR A 86 -1.05 18.69 -4.16
CA THR A 86 -1.55 20.05 -4.35
C THR A 86 -2.48 20.42 -3.23
N GLU A 87 -2.53 21.69 -2.85
CA GLU A 87 -3.60 22.14 -1.98
C GLU A 87 -4.91 22.25 -2.78
N LYS A 88 -6.04 21.86 -2.17
CA LYS A 88 -7.38 22.02 -2.74
C LYS A 88 -7.68 23.48 -3.10
N GLU A 89 -7.17 24.41 -2.29
CA GLU A 89 -7.13 25.81 -2.65
C GLU A 89 -5.94 26.08 -3.59
N PRO A 90 -6.16 26.79 -4.71
CA PRO A 90 -5.13 27.01 -5.71
C PRO A 90 -3.92 27.77 -5.15
N GLY A 91 -2.76 27.50 -5.73
CA GLY A 91 -1.56 28.29 -5.52
C GLY A 91 -0.55 27.66 -4.56
N ARG A 92 -0.86 26.57 -3.86
CA ARG A 92 0.10 25.88 -2.98
C ARG A 92 0.31 24.43 -3.34
N ILE A 93 1.55 23.99 -3.16
CA ILE A 93 1.95 22.58 -3.15
C ILE A 93 2.32 22.15 -1.74
N TRP A 94 2.13 20.86 -1.48
CA TRP A 94 2.49 20.16 -0.27
C TRP A 94 3.52 19.09 -0.61
N TYR A 95 4.59 19.00 0.16
CA TYR A 95 5.60 17.96 -0.06
C TYR A 95 6.14 17.37 1.24
N SER A 96 6.60 16.12 1.17
CA SER A 96 7.16 15.38 2.31
C SER A 96 8.28 14.45 1.82
N TYR A 97 9.30 14.27 2.66
CA TYR A 97 10.46 13.40 2.40
C TYR A 97 10.45 12.14 3.27
N ASP A 98 9.55 12.05 4.25
CA ASP A 98 9.56 11.10 5.36
C ASP A 98 8.22 10.34 5.46
N GLU A 99 7.72 9.88 4.31
CA GLU A 99 6.45 9.14 4.20
C GLU A 99 5.25 9.89 4.82
N GLY A 100 5.27 11.22 4.77
CA GLY A 100 4.19 12.07 5.29
C GLY A 100 4.20 12.27 6.80
N TRP A 101 5.33 12.02 7.48
CA TRP A 101 5.50 12.37 8.89
C TRP A 101 5.60 13.89 9.08
N THR A 102 6.38 14.54 8.22
CA THR A 102 6.54 15.99 8.15
C THR A 102 6.09 16.49 6.79
N TRP A 103 5.27 17.54 6.80
CA TRP A 103 4.76 18.18 5.59
C TRP A 103 5.22 19.62 5.49
N TYR A 104 5.74 19.98 4.31
CA TYR A 104 6.13 21.32 3.95
C TYR A 104 5.16 21.89 2.92
N LYS A 105 5.04 23.22 2.87
CA LYS A 105 4.16 23.92 1.93
C LYS A 105 4.90 25.02 1.22
N LYS A 106 4.61 25.22 -0.06
CA LYS A 106 5.17 26.32 -0.85
C LYS A 106 4.11 26.91 -1.77
N TYR A 107 4.10 28.23 -1.88
CA TYR A 107 3.25 28.93 -2.83
C TYR A 107 3.93 28.96 -4.20
N VAL A 108 3.21 28.55 -5.25
CA VAL A 108 3.75 28.34 -6.61
C VAL A 108 2.96 29.06 -7.70
N PHE A 109 2.07 29.99 -7.35
CA PHE A 109 1.24 30.79 -8.29
C PHE A 109 0.47 29.96 -9.35
N ALA A 110 0.28 28.66 -9.12
CA ALA A 110 -0.46 27.77 -9.99
C ALA A 110 -1.96 27.76 -9.63
N GLN A 111 -2.82 27.39 -10.59
CA GLN A 111 -4.27 27.35 -10.38
C GLN A 111 -4.78 25.92 -10.25
N ASN A 112 -4.49 25.06 -11.22
CA ASN A 112 -4.94 23.67 -11.20
C ASN A 112 -3.90 22.77 -11.88
N PHE A 113 -3.19 21.96 -11.10
CA PHE A 113 -2.32 20.95 -11.69
C PHE A 113 -3.15 19.76 -12.14
N ILE A 114 -3.15 19.52 -13.45
CA ILE A 114 -3.88 18.42 -14.09
C ILE A 114 -3.01 17.18 -14.28
N TYR A 115 -1.68 17.34 -14.22
CA TYR A 115 -0.73 16.26 -14.38
C TYR A 115 0.56 16.56 -13.61
N ILE A 116 1.09 15.57 -12.90
CA ILE A 116 2.34 15.66 -12.13
C ILE A 116 3.10 14.35 -12.36
N THR A 117 4.33 14.45 -12.83
CA THR A 117 5.20 13.29 -13.08
C THR A 117 6.65 13.57 -12.73
N SER A 118 7.41 12.52 -12.50
CA SER A 118 8.86 12.63 -12.40
C SER A 118 9.45 12.72 -13.80
N LEU A 119 10.40 13.63 -14.00
CA LEU A 119 11.29 13.51 -15.15
C LEU A 119 12.29 12.41 -14.78
N GLU A 120 12.00 11.17 -15.19
CA GLU A 120 12.80 9.99 -14.84
C GLU A 120 14.22 10.12 -15.41
N SER A 121 15.13 10.66 -14.59
CA SER A 121 16.55 10.45 -14.67
C SER A 121 17.01 9.96 -13.30
N PRO A 122 17.88 8.93 -13.21
CA PRO A 122 18.35 8.37 -11.94
C PRO A 122 19.05 9.40 -11.03
N ASN A 123 19.33 10.61 -11.54
CA ASN A 123 19.97 11.69 -10.81
C ASN A 123 19.10 12.95 -10.64
N SER A 124 17.86 13.00 -11.13
CA SER A 124 17.06 14.23 -11.04
C SER A 124 15.88 14.09 -10.10
N ASN A 125 15.94 14.82 -8.97
CA ASN A 125 14.78 15.11 -8.12
C ASN A 125 13.87 16.18 -8.75
N VAL A 126 13.80 16.19 -10.09
CA VAL A 126 13.05 17.16 -10.87
C VAL A 126 11.68 16.60 -11.19
N ILE A 127 10.66 17.33 -10.78
CA ILE A 127 9.27 16.98 -11.01
C ILE A 127 8.69 17.95 -12.03
N ALA A 128 8.07 17.40 -13.05
CA ALA A 128 7.32 18.16 -14.03
C ALA A 128 5.84 18.16 -13.67
N ALA A 129 5.19 19.31 -13.83
CA ALA A 129 3.76 19.44 -13.65
C ALA A 129 3.14 20.32 -14.72
N ILE A 130 1.94 19.96 -15.17
CA ILE A 130 1.14 20.75 -16.11
C ILE A 130 0.04 21.44 -15.30
N ASN A 131 0.08 22.75 -15.29
CA ASN A 131 -0.97 23.59 -14.74
C ASN A 131 -1.91 24.05 -15.86
N TYR A 132 -3.21 23.95 -15.64
CA TYR A 132 -4.23 24.48 -16.54
C TYR A 132 -4.95 25.66 -15.89
N LYS A 133 -4.93 26.81 -16.55
CA LYS A 133 -5.64 28.02 -16.16
C LYS A 133 -6.88 28.20 -17.00
N GLU A 134 -8.01 27.71 -16.47
CA GLU A 134 -9.31 27.72 -17.17
C GLU A 134 -9.75 29.13 -17.60
N SER A 135 -9.58 30.13 -16.74
CA SER A 135 -10.00 31.52 -17.03
C SER A 135 -9.32 32.16 -18.24
N LYS A 136 -8.15 31.65 -18.65
CA LYS A 136 -7.41 32.12 -19.82
C LYS A 136 -7.24 31.05 -20.90
N ASN A 137 -7.70 29.83 -20.64
CA ASN A 137 -7.42 28.64 -21.44
C ASN A 137 -5.92 28.47 -21.75
N ILE A 138 -5.06 28.61 -20.73
CA ILE A 138 -3.59 28.52 -20.87
C ILE A 138 -3.06 27.31 -20.09
N TYR A 139 -2.17 26.55 -20.74
CA TYR A 139 -1.35 25.54 -20.10
C TYR A 139 0.00 26.14 -19.72
N THR A 140 0.46 25.87 -18.50
CA THR A 140 1.77 26.30 -18.01
C THR A 140 2.53 25.08 -17.53
N PHE A 141 3.75 24.91 -18.03
CA PHE A 141 4.64 23.85 -17.60
C PHE A 141 5.47 24.32 -16.41
N PHE A 142 5.44 23.54 -15.33
CA PHE A 142 6.22 23.76 -14.13
C PHE A 142 7.30 22.69 -14.00
N THR A 143 8.48 23.13 -13.59
CA THR A 143 9.57 22.26 -13.16
C THR A 143 9.91 22.59 -11.71
N PHE A 144 9.87 21.58 -10.85
CA PHE A 144 10.27 21.69 -9.46
C PHE A 144 11.56 20.92 -9.27
N ASP A 145 12.65 21.62 -8.99
CA ASP A 145 13.92 21.00 -8.67
C ASP A 145 14.07 20.90 -7.15
N PHE A 146 13.93 19.68 -6.63
CA PHE A 146 14.09 19.38 -5.21
C PHE A 146 15.51 18.97 -4.83
N SER A 147 16.48 19.03 -5.75
CA SER A 147 17.87 18.67 -5.48
C SER A 147 18.50 19.61 -4.43
N SER A 148 18.19 20.91 -4.49
CA SER A 148 18.77 21.94 -3.60
C SER A 148 18.14 22.03 -2.20
N ILE A 149 16.87 21.66 -2.05
CA ILE A 149 16.18 21.74 -0.75
C ILE A 149 16.72 20.67 0.22
N LEU A 150 17.13 19.53 -0.33
CA LEU A 150 17.83 18.49 0.40
C LEU A 150 19.19 18.99 0.91
N SER A 151 19.97 19.70 0.08
CA SER A 151 21.29 20.19 0.49
C SER A 151 21.28 21.35 1.50
N SER A 152 20.24 22.19 1.54
CA SER A 152 20.19 23.35 2.45
C SER A 152 19.61 23.07 3.84
N LEU A 153 18.68 22.11 3.97
CA LEU A 153 18.00 21.81 5.24
C LEU A 153 18.81 20.86 6.13
N PHE A 154 19.69 20.07 5.54
CA PHE A 154 20.63 19.23 6.26
C PHE A 154 21.97 19.38 5.56
N TRP A 155 23.01 19.71 6.31
CA TRP A 155 24.36 20.01 5.82
C TRP A 155 25.08 18.82 5.14
N MET A 156 24.37 17.80 4.62
CA MET A 156 24.93 16.53 4.15
C MET A 156 24.18 15.79 3.01
N ILE A 157 23.27 16.39 2.23
CA ILE A 157 22.37 15.60 1.34
C ILE A 157 22.57 15.84 -0.16
N ASP A 158 23.75 15.50 -0.66
CA ASP A 158 23.91 14.96 -2.02
C ASP A 158 24.56 13.56 -1.93
N ARG A 159 24.24 12.80 -0.88
CA ARG A 159 24.75 11.43 -0.71
C ARG A 159 23.80 10.41 -1.30
N GLU A 160 24.39 9.43 -1.97
CA GLU A 160 23.71 8.22 -2.39
C GLU A 160 23.39 7.36 -1.17
N CYS A 161 22.27 6.63 -1.22
CA CYS A 161 21.95 5.67 -0.17
C CYS A 161 22.96 4.52 -0.18
N THR A 162 23.47 4.18 0.99
CA THR A 162 24.33 3.03 1.29
C THR A 162 23.51 1.89 1.87
N GLU A 163 24.06 0.68 1.99
CA GLU A 163 23.32 -0.50 2.48
C GLU A 163 22.72 -0.30 3.88
N GLU A 164 23.37 0.49 4.75
CA GLU A 164 22.92 0.81 6.11
C GLU A 164 21.65 1.69 6.14
N ASP A 165 21.32 2.34 5.02
CA ASP A 165 20.15 3.21 4.87
C ASP A 165 18.87 2.44 4.53
N PHE A 166 18.99 1.12 4.36
CA PHE A 166 17.89 0.24 4.00
C PHE A 166 17.58 -0.78 5.10
N GLU A 167 16.31 -1.19 5.14
CA GLU A 167 15.80 -2.26 5.98
C GLU A 167 15.21 -3.38 5.13
N ILE A 168 15.28 -4.61 5.64
CA ILE A 168 14.58 -5.73 5.02
C ILE A 168 13.09 -5.62 5.38
N TRP A 169 12.26 -5.40 4.37
CA TRP A 169 10.82 -5.42 4.49
C TRP A 169 10.25 -6.72 3.93
N TYR A 170 9.51 -7.45 4.77
CA TYR A 170 8.83 -8.68 4.37
C TYR A 170 7.40 -8.39 3.96
N VAL A 171 6.90 -9.14 2.97
CA VAL A 171 5.48 -9.07 2.59
C VAL A 171 4.65 -9.53 3.79
N TYR A 172 3.74 -8.66 4.26
CA TYR A 172 2.93 -8.97 5.43
C TYR A 172 1.97 -10.14 5.17
N ARG A 173 1.92 -11.05 6.14
CA ARG A 173 1.09 -12.26 6.20
C ARG A 173 0.66 -12.47 7.64
N ASN A 174 -0.44 -13.19 7.88
CA ASN A 174 -0.98 -13.36 9.23
C ASN A 174 -0.22 -14.44 10.01
N PHE A 175 0.26 -15.49 9.33
CA PHE A 175 0.86 -16.68 9.96
C PHE A 175 2.36 -16.85 9.67
N GLY A 176 3.06 -15.74 9.40
CA GLY A 176 4.50 -15.70 9.13
C GLY A 176 4.84 -15.40 7.68
N ASN A 177 6.10 -15.12 7.37
CA ASN A 177 6.50 -14.61 6.05
C ASN A 177 6.46 -15.66 4.92
N CYS A 178 6.34 -16.95 5.26
CA CYS A 178 6.32 -18.01 4.28
C CYS A 178 4.96 -18.10 3.60
N PHE A 179 4.92 -18.03 2.28
CA PHE A 179 3.71 -18.19 1.49
C PHE A 179 4.01 -18.98 0.22
N GLN A 180 3.24 -20.03 -0.03
CA GLN A 180 3.43 -21.00 -1.10
C GLN A 180 4.88 -21.51 -1.17
N GLY A 181 5.42 -21.88 -0.01
CA GLY A 181 6.81 -22.36 0.13
C GLY A 181 7.89 -21.31 -0.14
N SER A 182 7.54 -20.03 -0.22
CA SER A 182 8.48 -18.93 -0.49
C SER A 182 8.33 -17.78 0.50
N GLU A 183 9.46 -17.34 1.06
CA GLU A 183 9.58 -16.11 1.83
C GLU A 183 10.05 -15.00 0.89
N ILE A 184 9.26 -13.94 0.77
CA ILE A 184 9.55 -12.80 -0.11
C ILE A 184 9.86 -11.57 0.73
N SER A 185 11.03 -10.98 0.47
CA SER A 185 11.48 -9.73 1.10
C SER A 185 12.03 -8.73 0.09
N TYR A 186 12.05 -7.47 0.48
CA TYR A 186 12.56 -6.36 -0.32
C TYR A 186 13.46 -5.47 0.52
N LEU A 187 14.45 -4.87 -0.12
CA LEU A 187 15.32 -3.88 0.53
C LEU A 187 14.66 -2.49 0.43
N LYS A 188 13.98 -2.09 1.50
CA LYS A 188 13.21 -0.85 1.62
C LYS A 188 14.08 0.27 2.21
N LYS A 189 14.04 1.47 1.63
CA LYS A 189 14.74 2.63 2.21
C LYS A 189 14.10 3.01 3.54
N ASN A 190 14.89 3.27 4.56
CA ASN A 190 14.38 3.79 5.83
C ASN A 190 13.75 5.18 5.61
N ALA A 191 12.51 5.34 6.09
CA ALA A 191 11.72 6.57 5.90
C ALA A 191 12.36 7.82 6.52
N MET A 192 13.15 7.65 7.59
CA MET A 192 13.81 8.76 8.29
C MET A 192 15.18 9.11 7.71
N VAL A 193 15.68 8.28 6.80
CA VAL A 193 16.99 8.50 6.16
C VAL A 193 16.81 9.32 4.89
N ILE A 194 17.53 10.42 4.86
CA ILE A 194 17.52 11.33 3.71
C ILE A 194 18.77 11.07 2.86
N CYS A 195 18.54 10.33 1.79
CA CYS A 195 19.50 9.99 0.74
C CYS A 195 18.73 9.69 -0.56
N THR A 196 19.43 9.74 -1.70
CA THR A 196 18.86 9.39 -3.01
C THR A 196 19.09 7.91 -3.30
N ASP A 197 18.01 7.15 -3.46
CA ASP A 197 18.07 5.76 -3.92
C ASP A 197 18.12 5.74 -5.44
N LYS A 198 19.28 5.38 -6.00
CA LYS A 198 19.53 5.36 -7.46
C LYS A 198 19.11 4.06 -8.12
N ARG A 199 18.48 3.13 -7.40
CA ARG A 199 18.00 1.88 -7.98
C ARG A 199 16.88 2.19 -8.96
N SER A 200 17.06 1.74 -10.21
CA SER A 200 16.02 1.83 -11.24
C SER A 200 14.86 0.85 -10.98
N GLN A 201 15.14 -0.27 -10.31
CA GLN A 201 14.17 -1.29 -9.97
C GLN A 201 14.48 -1.92 -8.61
N ILE A 202 13.44 -2.10 -7.80
CA ILE A 202 13.52 -2.85 -6.54
C ILE A 202 13.23 -4.33 -6.82
N MET A 203 14.24 -5.16 -6.56
CA MET A 203 14.18 -6.61 -6.75
C MET A 203 13.74 -7.32 -5.47
N ALA A 204 12.94 -8.38 -5.64
CA ALA A 204 12.57 -9.25 -4.53
C ALA A 204 13.70 -10.23 -4.21
N THR A 205 13.97 -10.44 -2.92
CA THR A 205 14.73 -11.60 -2.44
C THR A 205 13.74 -12.70 -2.09
N ILE A 206 13.87 -13.84 -2.76
CA ILE A 206 13.01 -15.01 -2.58
C ILE A 206 13.83 -16.12 -1.93
N LYS A 207 13.39 -16.60 -0.77
CA LYS A 207 14.01 -17.74 -0.07
C LYS A 207 12.99 -18.87 0.07
N PRO A 208 13.39 -20.13 -0.18
CA PRO A 208 12.49 -21.26 0.08
C PRO A 208 12.22 -21.37 1.58
N CYS A 209 11.02 -21.79 1.95
CA CYS A 209 10.62 -22.00 3.33
C CYS A 209 9.60 -23.17 3.45
N PRO A 210 9.47 -23.78 4.63
CA PRO A 210 8.46 -24.81 4.87
C PRO A 210 7.05 -24.26 4.65
N CYS A 211 6.14 -25.07 4.10
CA CYS A 211 4.78 -24.63 3.81
C CYS A 211 4.08 -24.03 5.03
N SER A 212 3.40 -22.91 4.82
CA SER A 212 2.51 -22.31 5.83
C SER A 212 1.09 -22.82 5.65
N LEU A 213 0.24 -22.64 6.67
CA LEU A 213 -1.19 -22.98 6.54
C LEU A 213 -1.92 -22.10 5.52
N GLU A 214 -1.45 -20.85 5.31
CA GLU A 214 -2.01 -19.95 4.30
C GLU A 214 -1.79 -20.46 2.87
N ASP A 215 -0.89 -21.42 2.67
CA ASP A 215 -0.57 -21.99 1.36
C ASP A 215 -1.71 -22.87 0.83
N PHE A 216 -2.62 -23.28 1.72
CA PHE A 216 -3.76 -24.12 1.38
C PHE A 216 -5.01 -23.28 1.14
N HIS A 217 -5.59 -23.35 -0.06
CA HIS A 217 -6.75 -22.53 -0.46
C HIS A 217 -7.98 -22.65 0.46
N TRP A 218 -8.12 -23.76 1.19
CA TRP A 218 -9.24 -23.98 2.12
C TRP A 218 -9.04 -23.27 3.47
N TYR A 219 -7.87 -22.69 3.75
CA TYR A 219 -7.53 -22.03 5.01
C TYR A 219 -8.47 -20.88 5.37
N HIS A 220 -8.84 -20.04 4.39
CA HIS A 220 -9.77 -18.92 4.61
C HIS A 220 -11.21 -19.37 4.94
N ASN A 221 -11.49 -20.65 4.73
CA ASN A 221 -12.78 -21.27 4.95
C ASN A 221 -12.81 -22.01 6.29
N PHE A 222 -12.14 -21.53 7.34
CA PHE A 222 -12.13 -22.16 8.67
C PHE A 222 -13.55 -22.36 9.25
N TYR A 223 -14.52 -21.52 8.89
CA TYR A 223 -15.94 -21.69 9.26
C TYR A 223 -16.72 -22.63 8.32
N HIS A 224 -16.11 -23.01 7.19
CA HIS A 224 -16.59 -24.06 6.29
C HIS A 224 -15.62 -25.26 6.31
N SER A 225 -14.77 -25.38 7.34
CA SER A 225 -14.23 -26.69 7.67
C SER A 225 -15.44 -27.60 7.75
N LYS A 226 -15.37 -28.77 7.08
CA LYS A 226 -16.45 -29.75 7.20
C LYS A 226 -16.79 -29.88 8.69
N PRO A 227 -18.06 -30.13 9.06
CA PRO A 227 -18.56 -30.03 10.45
C PRO A 227 -17.79 -30.83 11.51
N ASN A 228 -16.78 -31.60 11.10
CA ASN A 228 -15.97 -32.52 11.88
C ASN A 228 -14.49 -32.08 11.98
N TYR A 229 -14.14 -30.84 11.67
CA TYR A 229 -12.77 -30.33 11.80
C TYR A 229 -12.79 -28.97 12.51
N TYR A 230 -11.97 -28.83 13.55
CA TYR A 230 -11.79 -27.59 14.31
C TYR A 230 -10.36 -27.08 14.18
N SER A 231 -10.17 -25.78 14.48
CA SER A 231 -8.86 -25.15 14.57
C SER A 231 -8.27 -25.37 15.95
N GLN A 232 -7.08 -25.94 16.05
CA GLN A 232 -6.30 -25.96 17.29
C GLN A 232 -4.85 -25.63 16.97
N GLU A 233 -4.31 -24.59 17.60
CA GLU A 233 -2.93 -24.12 17.36
C GLU A 233 -2.61 -23.91 15.88
N ASN A 234 -3.59 -23.40 15.13
CA ASN A 234 -3.57 -23.22 13.68
C ASN A 234 -3.57 -24.52 12.85
N LEU A 235 -3.49 -25.71 13.45
CA LEU A 235 -3.68 -26.98 12.75
C LEU A 235 -5.18 -27.29 12.60
N CYS A 236 -5.57 -27.86 11.45
CA CYS A 236 -6.90 -28.45 11.32
C CYS A 236 -6.90 -29.82 11.97
N VAL A 237 -7.60 -29.94 13.09
CA VAL A 237 -7.72 -31.19 13.84
C VAL A 237 -9.08 -31.81 13.57
N PHE A 238 -9.09 -33.10 13.27
CA PHE A 238 -10.33 -33.87 13.11
C PHE A 238 -11.03 -34.03 14.46
N GLU A 239 -12.32 -33.76 14.50
CA GLU A 239 -13.18 -33.99 15.66
C GLU A 239 -13.52 -35.48 15.76
N THR A 240 -12.80 -36.17 16.65
CA THR A 240 -12.91 -37.62 16.89
C THR A 240 -14.27 -38.05 17.46
N TYR A 241 -15.09 -37.11 17.95
CA TYR A 241 -16.43 -37.38 18.47
C TYR A 241 -17.53 -37.30 17.40
N SER A 242 -17.20 -36.92 16.16
CA SER A 242 -18.14 -36.97 15.05
C SER A 242 -18.35 -38.42 14.60
N SER A 243 -19.60 -38.86 14.48
CA SER A 243 -19.99 -40.22 14.04
C SER A 243 -19.78 -40.47 12.55
N PHE A 244 -18.79 -39.81 11.95
CA PHE A 244 -18.53 -39.85 10.53
C PHE A 244 -17.53 -40.95 10.17
N SER A 245 -17.98 -41.96 9.44
CA SER A 245 -17.07 -42.85 8.70
C SER A 245 -16.51 -42.08 7.50
N LEU A 246 -15.17 -42.02 7.38
CA LEU A 246 -14.52 -41.51 6.17
C LEU A 246 -15.13 -42.23 4.96
N PRO A 247 -15.63 -41.51 3.93
CA PRO A 247 -16.06 -42.17 2.71
C PRO A 247 -14.84 -42.92 2.19
N VAL A 248 -15.01 -44.22 1.93
CA VAL A 248 -14.01 -45.02 1.23
C VAL A 248 -13.84 -44.37 -0.14
N LYS A 249 -12.81 -43.51 -0.27
CA LYS A 249 -12.48 -42.89 -1.55
C LYS A 249 -11.78 -43.97 -2.37
N ALA A 250 -12.55 -44.77 -3.08
CA ALA A 250 -12.03 -45.52 -4.20
C ALA A 250 -11.70 -44.51 -5.31
N CYS A 251 -10.45 -44.47 -5.76
CA CYS A 251 -10.15 -43.76 -6.99
C CYS A 251 -10.94 -44.42 -8.13
N ARG A 252 -11.26 -43.64 -9.17
CA ARG A 252 -12.03 -44.13 -10.33
C ARG A 252 -11.37 -45.34 -11.03
N ASP A 253 -10.07 -45.52 -10.78
CA ASP A 253 -9.20 -46.55 -11.37
C ASP A 253 -8.72 -47.59 -10.34
N ASP A 254 -9.48 -47.86 -9.26
CA ASP A 254 -9.07 -48.74 -8.14
C ASP A 254 -7.77 -48.35 -7.42
N GLY A 255 -7.24 -47.16 -7.72
CA GLY A 255 -6.12 -46.57 -7.01
C GLY A 255 -6.42 -46.40 -5.52
N THR A 256 -5.44 -46.73 -4.68
CA THR A 256 -5.54 -46.48 -3.24
C THR A 256 -5.33 -44.98 -2.98
N ALA A 257 -6.33 -44.31 -2.42
CA ALA A 257 -6.17 -42.92 -2.01
C ALA A 257 -5.05 -42.82 -0.95
N LEU A 258 -4.09 -41.92 -1.17
CA LEU A 258 -3.07 -41.58 -0.18
C LEU A 258 -3.77 -40.90 1.02
N ASN A 259 -4.11 -41.70 2.02
CA ASN A 259 -4.82 -41.24 3.22
C ASN A 259 -3.90 -40.55 4.24
N LYS A 260 -2.59 -40.59 4.00
CA LYS A 260 -1.58 -39.79 4.70
C LYS A 260 -0.85 -38.97 3.65
N LEU A 261 -1.06 -37.67 3.68
CA LEU A 261 -0.08 -36.73 3.14
C LEU A 261 1.01 -36.68 4.22
N ASP A 262 2.10 -37.41 4.01
CA ASP A 262 3.30 -37.22 4.82
C ASP A 262 3.79 -35.80 4.53
N GLY A 263 3.56 -34.91 5.49
CA GLY A 263 4.17 -33.59 5.58
C GLY A 263 5.39 -33.66 6.48
#